data_AF-A0A1G6VVH6-F1
#
_entry.id   AF-A0A1G6VVH6-F1
#
_cell.length_a   1.000
_cell.length_b   1.000
_cell.length_c   1.000
_cell.angle_alpha   90.00
_cell.angle_beta   90.00
_cell.angle_gamma   90.00
#
_symmetry.space_group_name_H-M   'P 1'
#
loop_
_entity.id
_entity.type
_entity.pdbx_description
1 polymer ?
#
loop_
_entity_poly.entity_id
_entity_poly.type
_entity_poly.pdbx_seq_one_letter_code
_entity_poly.pdbx_strand_id
1 'polypeptide(L)' 'MRAVQITEFGGPEVLNVVDLPDPVPGDGRQLYEVSAAGVNYADTHHRLSRD' A
#
# COMPACT_ATOMS: atom_id res chain seq x y z
N MET A 1 10.35 1.20 7.46
CA MET A 1 8.93 1.14 7.84
C MET A 1 8.29 -0.17 7.43
N ARG A 2 7.32 -0.67 8.20
CA ARG A 2 6.51 -1.85 7.86
C ARG A 2 5.31 -1.42 7.00
N ALA A 3 5.03 -2.11 5.91
CA ALA A 3 3.95 -1.77 4.98
C ALA A 3 3.23 -3.01 4.42
N VAL A 4 2.03 -2.82 3.88
CA VAL A 4 1.35 -3.80 3.02
C VAL A 4 1.61 -3.39 1.56
N GLN A 5 2.15 -4.30 0.76
CA GLN A 5 2.50 -4.07 -0.65
C GLN A 5 1.82 -5.11 -1.56
N ILE A 6 1.36 -4.63 -2.72
CA ILE A 6 0.87 -5.44 -3.83
C ILE A 6 1.84 -5.25 -4.99
N THR A 7 2.41 -6.34 -5.51
CA THR A 7 3.34 -6.31 -6.68
C THR A 7 2.81 -7.08 -7.88
N GLU A 8 1.66 -7.76 -7.74
CA GLU A 8 1.01 -8.55 -8.79
C GLU A 8 -0.52 -8.46 -8.67
N PHE A 9 -1.24 -8.74 -9.76
CA PHE A 9 -2.70 -8.77 -9.74
C PHE A 9 -3.20 -10.07 -9.10
N GLY A 10 -4.19 -9.98 -8.21
CA GLY A 10 -4.80 -11.16 -7.59
C GLY A 10 -5.89 -10.83 -6.58
N GLY A 11 -6.32 -11.84 -5.83
CA GLY A 11 -7.17 -11.69 -4.65
C GLY A 11 -6.35 -11.27 -3.42
N PRO A 12 -6.94 -11.31 -2.21
CA PRO A 12 -6.26 -10.90 -0.97
C PRO A 12 -4.92 -11.60 -0.69
N GLU A 13 -4.68 -12.77 -1.28
CA GLU A 13 -3.44 -13.55 -1.16
C GLU A 13 -2.19 -12.82 -1.65
N VAL A 14 -2.33 -11.79 -2.48
CA VAL A 14 -1.19 -10.99 -2.99
C VAL A 14 -0.81 -9.82 -2.07
N LEU A 15 -1.52 -9.63 -0.95
CA LEU A 15 -1.21 -8.61 0.06
C LEU A 15 -0.03 -9.07 0.92
N ASN A 16 1.15 -8.53 0.65
CA ASN A 16 2.37 -8.90 1.37
C ASN A 16 2.72 -7.85 2.41
N VAL A 17 2.97 -8.30 3.66
CA VAL A 17 3.57 -7.44 4.68
C VAL A 17 5.08 -7.46 4.47
N VAL A 18 5.65 -6.28 4.23
CA VAL A 18 7.08 -6.10 3.91
C VAL A 18 7.69 -5.00 4.75
N ASP A 19 9.01 -5.05 4.89
CA ASP A 19 9.82 -3.93 5.39
C ASP A 19 10.39 -3.14 4.22
N LEU A 20 10.23 -1.82 4.27
CA LEU A 20 10.74 -0.86 3.28
C LEU A 20 11.63 0.18 3.96
N PRO A 21 12.52 0.87 3.23
CA PRO A 21 13.19 2.06 3.77
C PRO A 21 12.17 3.10 4.23
N ASP A 22 12.53 3.89 5.24
CA ASP A 22 11.69 5.01 5.64
C ASP A 22 11.66 6.06 4.53
N PRO A 23 10.46 6.58 4.17
CA PRO A 23 10.33 7.58 3.12
C PRO A 23 10.96 8.91 3.55
N VAL A 24 11.57 9.61 2.59
CA VAL A 24 12.13 10.95 2.80
C VAL A 24 11.22 11.97 2.10
N PRO A 25 10.68 12.98 2.80
CA PRO A 25 9.83 13.99 2.17
C PRO A 25 10.66 14.88 1.24
N GLY A 26 10.15 15.13 0.04
CA GLY A 26 10.68 16.16 -0.87
C GLY A 26 10.13 17.55 -0.55
N ASP A 27 10.55 18.56 -1.33
CA ASP A 27 10.17 19.95 -1.12
C ASP A 27 8.64 20.14 -1.05
N GLY A 28 8.19 20.87 -0.02
CA GLY A 28 6.78 21.15 0.23
C GLY A 28 5.94 19.97 0.72
N ARG A 29 6.54 18.80 0.98
CA ARG A 29 5.84 17.61 1.51
C ARG A 29 6.10 17.41 2.99
N GLN A 30 5.18 16.74 3.66
CA GLN A 30 5.29 16.36 5.06
C GLN A 30 5.31 14.84 5.17
N LEU A 31 6.08 14.34 6.13
CA LEU A 31 6.11 12.93 6.51
C LEU A 31 5.29 12.74 7.78
N TYR A 32 4.46 11.70 7.80
CA TYR A 32 3.61 11.37 8.94
C TYR A 32 3.84 9.94 9.41
N GLU A 33 3.90 9.77 10.72
CA GLU A 33 3.80 8.46 11.36
C GLU A 33 2.34 7.99 11.37
N VAL A 34 2.09 6.85 10.73
CA VAL A 34 0.73 6.30 10.59
C VAL A 34 0.40 5.43 11.79
N SER A 35 -0.53 5.89 12.64
CA SER A 35 -1.04 5.11 13.78
C SER A 35 -2.22 4.20 13.42
N ALA A 36 -2.95 4.52 12.36
CA ALA A 36 -4.08 3.74 11.85
C ALA A 36 -4.29 3.98 10.35
N ALA A 37 -4.72 2.94 9.63
CA ALA A 37 -5.13 3.00 8.23
C ALA A 37 -6.51 2.37 8.07
N GLY A 38 -7.43 3.09 7.43
CA GLY A 38 -8.76 2.57 7.10
C GLY A 38 -8.71 1.71 5.84
N VAL A 39 -9.54 0.67 5.80
CA VAL A 39 -9.74 -0.15 4.60
C VAL A 39 -11.04 0.27 3.92
N ASN A 40 -10.98 0.46 2.61
CA ASN A 40 -12.12 0.87 1.78
C ASN A 40 -12.49 -0.23 0.78
N TYR A 41 -13.73 -0.24 0.31
CA TYR A 41 -14.14 -1.14 -0.78
C TYR A 41 -13.33 -0.88 -2.07
N ALA A 42 -12.90 0.37 -2.27
CA ALA A 42 -12.01 0.79 -3.35
C ALA A 42 -10.69 0.00 -3.41
N ASP A 43 -10.13 -0.38 -2.27
CA ASP A 43 -8.85 -1.13 -2.18
C ASP A 43 -8.95 -2.49 -2.87
N THR A 44 -10.17 -2.98 -3.05
CA THR A 44 -10.44 -4.23 -3.73
C THR A 44 -10.52 -4.09 -5.26
N HIS A 45 -10.27 -2.91 -5.83
CA HIS A 45 -10.33 -2.68 -7.27
C HIS A 45 -8.98 -2.88 -7.95
N HIS A 46 -7.93 -3.25 -7.21
CA HIS A 46 -6.65 -3.71 -7.76
C HIS A 46 -6.75 -5.12 -8.40
N ARG A 47 -7.96 -5.58 -8.72
CA ARG A 47 -8.23 -6.91 -9.27
C ARG A 47 -8.31 -6.84 -10.79
N LEU A 48 -7.59 -7.75 -11.45
CA LEU A 48 -7.78 -8.23 -12.83
C LEU A 48 -8.16 -7.15 -13.86
N SER A 49 -7.17 -6.65 -14.60
CA SER A 49 -7.42 -6.32 -16.01
C SER A 49 -7.85 -7.63 -16.69
N ARG A 50 -9.16 -7.84 -16.84
CA ARG A 50 -9.65 -8.87 -17.74
C ARG A 50 -9.46 -8.33 -19.16
N ASP A 51 -8.88 -9.16 -20.02
CA ASP A 51 -9.05 -9.03 -21.46
C ASP A 51 -10.55 -8.96 -21.84
#